data_AF-A0A822DTA6-F1
#
_entry.id   AF-A0A822DTA6-F1
#
_cell.length_a   1.000
_cell.length_b   1.000
_cell.length_c   1.000
_cell.angle_alpha   90.00
_cell.angle_beta   90.00
_cell.angle_gamma   90.00
#
_symmetry.space_group_name_H-M   'P 1'
#
loop_
_entity.id
_entity.type
_entity.pdbx_description
1 polymer ?
#
loop_
_entity_poly.entity_id
_entity_poly.type
_entity_poly.pdbx_seq_one_letter_code
_entity_poly.pdbx_strand_id
1 'polypeptide(L)'
;MFDEVTYTGPKLKTKQVLWPTHCVQGTEDAALHKNLYVPSTNNKVIHITKGTDPDIDSYSAFMDNRGVRKTEFDDKLREHNVKHVFLAGLATDYCVSATAFDAFNLNYNTYIIEDATR
;
A
#
# COMPACT_ATOMS: atom_id res chain seq x y z
N MET A 1 -17.44 -11.01 -5.71
CA MET A 1 -17.02 -11.07 -4.30
C MET A 1 -15.89 -12.08 -4.25
N PHE A 2 -14.72 -11.69 -3.74
CA PHE A 2 -13.57 -12.60 -3.62
C PHE A 2 -13.71 -13.47 -2.37
N ASP A 3 -13.09 -14.64 -2.39
CA ASP A 3 -13.16 -15.58 -1.29
C ASP A 3 -12.30 -15.12 -0.12
N GLU A 4 -12.87 -15.10 1.09
CA GLU A 4 -12.11 -14.97 2.33
C GLU A 4 -11.72 -16.35 2.84
N VAL A 5 -10.43 -16.54 3.10
CA VAL A 5 -9.90 -17.78 3.66
C VAL A 5 -9.16 -17.51 4.96
N THR A 6 -9.12 -18.53 5.82
CA THR A 6 -8.18 -18.55 6.95
C THR A 6 -6.93 -19.27 6.49
N TYR A 7 -5.88 -18.50 6.20
CA TYR A 7 -4.56 -19.02 5.93
C TYR A 7 -3.88 -19.42 7.24
N THR A 8 -3.35 -20.64 7.26
CA THR A 8 -2.67 -21.22 8.43
C THR A 8 -1.20 -21.42 8.05
N GLY A 9 -0.53 -20.30 7.80
CA GLY A 9 0.88 -20.29 7.39
C GLY A 9 1.84 -20.52 8.54
N PRO A 10 3.13 -20.71 8.24
CA PRO A 10 4.17 -21.03 9.22
C PRO A 10 4.37 -19.92 10.27
N LYS A 11 4.11 -18.66 9.92
CA LYS A 11 4.28 -17.52 10.84
C LYS A 11 3.02 -17.16 11.60
N LEU A 12 1.85 -17.23 10.96
CA LEU A 12 0.62 -16.68 11.52
C LEU A 12 -0.63 -17.33 10.93
N LYS A 13 -1.64 -17.52 11.78
CA LYS A 13 -3.01 -17.76 11.33
C LYS A 13 -3.67 -16.43 11.01
N THR A 14 -4.06 -16.22 9.77
CA THR A 14 -4.65 -14.95 9.33
C THR A 14 -5.85 -15.16 8.42
N LYS A 15 -6.86 -14.30 8.58
CA LYS A 15 -7.93 -14.17 7.59
C LYS A 15 -7.43 -13.27 6.47
N GLN A 16 -7.64 -13.68 5.23
CA GLN A 16 -7.25 -12.90 4.06
C GLN A 16 -8.16 -13.19 2.89
N VAL A 17 -8.26 -12.21 1.99
CA VAL A 17 -8.97 -12.36 0.72
C VAL A 17 -8.03 -13.01 -0.27
N LEU A 18 -8.53 -13.96 -1.05
CA LEU A 18 -7.79 -14.55 -2.16
C LEU A 18 -7.98 -13.71 -3.43
N TRP A 19 -6.87 -13.41 -4.06
CA TRP A 19 -6.80 -12.65 -5.29
C TRP A 19 -6.28 -13.53 -6.43
N PRO A 20 -6.67 -13.26 -7.69
CA PRO A 20 -5.91 -13.74 -8.83
C PRO A 20 -4.43 -13.35 -8.67
N THR A 21 -3.53 -14.13 -9.25
CA THR A 21 -2.11 -13.76 -9.30
C THR A 21 -1.98 -12.40 -9.99
N HIS A 22 -1.37 -11.44 -9.29
CA HIS A 22 -1.16 -10.08 -9.77
C HIS A 22 0.09 -9.47 -9.14
N CYS A 23 0.65 -8.44 -9.77
CA CYS A 23 1.80 -7.66 -9.32
C CYS A 23 3.01 -8.53 -8.90
N VAL A 24 3.23 -9.66 -9.59
CA VAL A 24 4.31 -10.59 -9.25
C VAL A 24 5.66 -9.92 -9.46
N GLN A 25 6.54 -10.01 -8.47
CA GLN A 25 7.86 -9.37 -8.48
C GLN A 25 8.65 -9.69 -9.76
N GLY A 26 9.17 -8.64 -10.40
CA GLY A 26 9.97 -8.75 -11.62
C GLY A 26 9.18 -9.00 -12.92
N THR A 27 7.84 -9.06 -12.85
CA THR A 27 6.99 -9.21 -14.04
C THR A 27 6.50 -7.86 -14.57
N GLU A 28 6.04 -7.83 -15.83
CA GLU A 28 5.43 -6.65 -16.43
C GLU A 28 4.18 -6.18 -15.66
N ASP A 29 3.43 -7.11 -15.07
CA ASP A 29 2.23 -6.82 -14.28
C ASP A 29 2.53 -6.04 -12.99
N ALA A 30 3.77 -6.13 -12.47
CA ALA A 30 4.22 -5.33 -11.33
C ALA A 30 4.73 -3.93 -11.72
N ALA A 31 4.86 -3.63 -13.02
CA ALA A 31 5.36 -2.33 -13.46
C ALA A 31 4.31 -1.23 -13.27
N LEU A 32 4.77 -0.01 -13.00
CA LEU A 32 3.91 1.16 -13.05
C LEU A 32 3.34 1.32 -14.46
N HIS A 33 2.06 1.68 -14.56
CA HIS A 33 1.40 1.86 -15.85
C HIS A 33 2.18 2.88 -16.71
N LYS A 34 2.43 2.55 -17.98
CA LYS A 34 3.28 3.34 -18.91
C LYS A 34 2.92 4.82 -19.07
N ASN A 35 1.66 5.18 -18.81
CA ASN A 35 1.19 6.57 -18.90
C ASN A 35 1.31 7.34 -17.57
N LEU A 36 1.73 6.70 -16.48
CA LEU A 36 2.00 7.39 -15.22
C LEU A 36 3.27 8.22 -15.42
N TYR A 37 3.11 9.54 -15.40
CA TYR A 37 4.25 10.44 -15.41
C TYR A 37 4.93 10.44 -14.05
N VAL A 38 6.14 9.88 -13.99
CA VAL A 38 7.00 9.92 -12.81
C VAL A 38 8.14 10.91 -13.08
N PRO A 39 8.16 12.09 -12.42
CA PRO A 39 9.20 13.08 -12.65
C PRO A 39 10.59 12.53 -12.34
N SER A 40 11.55 12.75 -13.25
CA SER A 40 12.94 12.28 -13.09
C SER A 40 13.78 13.14 -12.13
N THR A 41 13.25 14.24 -11.59
CA THR A 41 14.06 15.27 -10.93
C THR A 41 13.93 15.30 -9.40
N ASN A 42 15.09 15.29 -8.72
CA ASN A 42 15.38 15.80 -7.37
C ASN A 42 14.77 15.10 -6.15
N ASN A 43 14.89 13.77 -5.99
CA ASN A 43 14.58 13.07 -4.72
C ASN A 43 13.15 13.28 -4.16
N LYS A 44 12.22 13.80 -4.96
CA LYS A 44 10.83 14.05 -4.53
C LYS A 44 9.91 12.85 -4.71
N VAL A 45 10.33 11.88 -5.52
CA VAL A 45 9.60 10.63 -5.73
C VAL A 45 10.28 9.56 -4.91
N ILE A 46 9.50 8.91 -4.06
CA ILE A 46 9.94 7.78 -3.23
C ILE A 46 9.08 6.59 -3.65
N HIS A 47 9.74 5.50 -4.05
CA HIS A 47 9.06 4.26 -4.36
C HIS A 47 9.02 3.38 -3.12
N ILE A 48 7.81 3.03 -2.68
CA ILE A 48 7.56 2.09 -1.58
C ILE A 48 7.01 0.81 -2.17
N THR A 49 7.58 -0.33 -1.78
CA THR A 49 7.09 -1.65 -2.19
C THR A 49 6.42 -2.34 -0.99
N LYS A 50 5.26 -2.96 -1.21
CA LYS A 50 4.47 -3.65 -0.19
C LYS A 50 4.03 -5.03 -0.68
N GLY A 51 3.54 -5.88 0.24
CA GLY A 51 3.04 -7.22 -0.10
C GLY A 51 4.15 -8.20 -0.50
N THR A 52 5.34 -8.07 0.09
CA THR A 52 6.53 -8.85 -0.28
C THR A 52 6.76 -10.08 0.60
N ASP A 53 6.07 -10.20 1.74
CA ASP A 53 6.10 -11.41 2.58
C ASP A 53 5.05 -12.41 2.05
N PRO A 54 5.43 -13.64 1.64
CA PRO A 54 4.48 -14.62 1.12
C PRO A 54 3.42 -15.08 2.13
N ASP A 55 3.65 -14.87 3.43
CA ASP A 55 2.75 -15.34 4.49
C ASP A 55 1.72 -14.28 4.91
N ILE A 56 1.85 -13.03 4.46
CA ILE A 56 1.00 -11.92 4.89
C ILE A 56 0.86 -10.82 3.83
N ASP A 57 -0.39 -10.52 3.49
CA ASP A 57 -0.73 -9.46 2.56
C ASP A 57 -0.61 -8.05 3.19
N SER A 58 -0.47 -7.03 2.36
CA SER A 58 -0.30 -5.63 2.77
C SER A 58 -1.03 -4.71 1.78
N TYR A 59 -2.24 -4.28 2.17
CA TYR A 59 -3.01 -3.29 1.42
C TYR A 59 -2.46 -1.88 1.67
N SER A 60 -2.21 -1.55 2.94
CA SER A 60 -1.67 -0.25 3.32
C SER A 60 -0.22 -0.09 2.86
N ALA A 61 0.14 1.10 2.41
CA ALA A 61 1.52 1.45 2.14
C ALA A 61 2.36 1.62 3.41
N PHE A 62 1.76 1.65 4.61
CA PHE A 62 2.47 1.83 5.88
C PHE A 62 2.85 0.52 6.56
N MET A 63 1.98 -0.48 6.55
CA MET A 63 2.20 -1.76 7.22
C MET A 63 1.39 -2.89 6.59
N ASP A 64 1.74 -4.12 6.95
CA ASP A 64 0.97 -5.30 6.55
C ASP A 64 -0.42 -5.35 7.21
N ASN A 65 -1.30 -6.21 6.69
CA ASN A 65 -2.70 -6.32 7.14
C ASN A 65 -2.85 -6.78 8.60
N ARG A 66 -1.76 -7.10 9.31
CA ARG A 66 -1.75 -7.46 10.73
C ARG A 66 -0.95 -6.47 11.58
N GLY A 67 -0.36 -5.44 10.98
CA GLY A 67 0.50 -4.46 11.65
C GLY A 67 1.79 -5.06 12.20
N VAL A 68 2.22 -6.24 11.73
CA VAL A 68 3.42 -6.93 12.27
C VAL A 68 4.69 -6.35 11.66
N ARG A 69 4.66 -6.04 10.37
CA ARG A 69 5.75 -5.42 9.63
C ARG A 69 5.32 -4.07 9.09
N LYS A 70 6.19 -3.08 9.25
CA LYS A 70 6.07 -1.75 8.67
C LYS A 70 6.91 -1.65 7.41
N THR A 71 6.46 -0.86 6.45
CA THR A 71 7.30 -0.38 5.36
C THR A 71 8.13 0.82 5.84
N GLU A 72 9.04 1.30 5.00
CA GLU A 72 9.77 2.54 5.24
C GLU A 72 8.94 3.82 5.03
N PHE A 73 7.64 3.72 4.71
CA PHE A 73 6.85 4.88 4.30
C PHE A 73 6.66 5.92 5.42
N ASP A 74 6.33 5.50 6.65
CA ASP A 74 6.19 6.44 7.79
C ASP A 74 7.51 7.18 8.06
N ASP A 75 8.62 6.44 8.08
CA ASP A 75 9.94 7.01 8.32
C ASP A 75 10.29 8.05 7.24
N LYS A 76 10.04 7.72 5.97
CA LYS A 76 10.26 8.64 4.84
C LYS A 76 9.42 9.91 4.95
N LEU A 77 8.16 9.81 5.34
CA LEU A 77 7.30 10.98 5.54
C LEU A 77 7.78 11.86 6.71
N ARG A 78 8.20 11.24 7.82
CA ARG A 78 8.71 11.95 8.99
C ARG A 78 10.04 12.64 8.73
N GLU A 79 10.97 11.99 8.01
CA GLU A 79 12.23 12.57 7.55
C GLU A 79 12.01 13.89 6.79
N HIS A 80 10.90 13.97 6.04
CA HIS A 80 10.51 15.15 5.26
C HIS A 80 9.54 16.10 6.00
N ASN A 81 9.30 15.87 7.30
CA ASN A 81 8.37 16.65 8.12
C ASN A 81 6.95 16.76 7.54
N VAL A 82 6.49 15.71 6.84
CA VAL A 82 5.15 15.70 6.23
C VAL A 82 4.08 15.72 7.33
N LYS A 83 3.05 16.55 7.13
CA LYS A 83 1.88 16.65 8.01
C LYS A 83 0.57 16.33 7.31
N HIS A 84 0.53 16.51 5.99
CA HIS A 84 -0.64 16.28 5.15
C HIS A 84 -0.33 15.21 4.12
N VAL A 85 -1.22 14.23 3.97
CA VAL A 85 -1.11 13.15 3.00
C VAL A 85 -2.34 13.18 2.12
N PHE A 86 -2.12 13.28 0.81
CA PHE A 86 -3.15 13.25 -0.21
C PHE A 86 -3.02 11.95 -0.99
N LEU A 87 -4.10 11.18 -1.07
CA LEU A 87 -4.13 9.83 -1.63
C LEU A 87 -4.91 9.81 -2.93
N ALA A 88 -4.30 9.21 -3.95
CA ALA A 88 -4.88 8.93 -5.25
C ALA A 88 -4.42 7.53 -5.71
N GLY A 89 -5.11 6.92 -6.66
CA GLY A 89 -4.73 5.61 -7.21
C GLY A 89 -5.77 4.51 -6.97
N LEU A 90 -5.30 3.26 -6.85
CA LEU A 90 -6.13 2.06 -6.93
C LEU A 90 -5.71 1.02 -5.87
N ALA A 91 -6.62 0.17 -5.38
CA ALA A 91 -8.08 0.32 -5.43
C ALA A 91 -8.58 1.15 -4.23
N THR A 92 -9.67 1.91 -4.44
CA THR A 92 -10.25 2.85 -3.47
C THR A 92 -10.63 2.16 -2.18
N ASP A 93 -11.28 1.01 -2.30
CA ASP A 93 -11.81 0.19 -1.21
C ASP A 93 -10.77 -0.74 -0.55
N TYR A 94 -9.56 -0.85 -1.11
CA TYR A 94 -8.47 -1.65 -0.56
C TYR A 94 -7.23 -0.81 -0.24
N CYS A 95 -6.32 -0.65 -1.20
CA CYS A 95 -5.00 -0.07 -0.94
C CYS A 95 -5.11 1.41 -0.53
N VAL A 96 -6.01 2.17 -1.16
CA VAL A 96 -6.21 3.58 -0.86
C VAL A 96 -6.85 3.74 0.53
N SER A 97 -7.96 3.06 0.80
CA SER A 97 -8.67 3.14 2.08
C SER A 97 -7.80 2.67 3.26
N ALA A 98 -7.09 1.55 3.11
CA ALA A 98 -6.19 1.04 4.15
C ALA A 98 -5.04 2.00 4.43
N THR A 99 -4.43 2.56 3.38
CA THR A 99 -3.38 3.58 3.54
C THR A 99 -3.91 4.85 4.18
N ALA A 100 -5.13 5.28 3.83
CA ALA A 100 -5.77 6.44 4.45
C ALA A 100 -6.02 6.22 5.95
N PHE A 101 -6.53 5.04 6.30
CA PHE A 101 -6.81 4.69 7.69
C PHE A 101 -5.54 4.67 8.53
N ASP A 102 -4.45 4.07 8.02
CA ASP A 102 -3.17 4.08 8.71
C ASP A 102 -2.56 5.48 8.82
N ALA A 103 -2.62 6.28 7.76
CA ALA A 103 -2.16 7.67 7.80
C ALA A 103 -2.90 8.48 8.88
N PHE A 104 -4.23 8.31 8.98
CA PHE A 104 -5.03 8.94 10.01
C PHE A 104 -4.60 8.49 11.42
N ASN A 105 -4.44 7.18 11.64
CA ASN A 105 -4.01 6.63 12.93
C ASN A 105 -2.59 7.05 13.32
N LEU A 106 -1.73 7.34 12.35
CA LEU A 106 -0.38 7.87 12.55
C LEU A 106 -0.35 9.40 12.73
N ASN A 107 -1.51 10.06 12.81
CA ASN A 107 -1.69 11.50 13.00
C ASN A 107 -1.27 12.37 11.81
N TYR A 108 -1.41 11.85 10.58
CA TYR A 108 -1.35 12.67 9.38
C TYR A 108 -2.74 13.27 9.06
N ASN A 109 -2.77 14.53 8.64
CA ASN A 109 -3.96 15.12 8.04
C ASN A 109 -4.19 14.44 6.68
N THR A 110 -5.21 13.58 6.62
CA THR A 110 -5.34 12.62 5.53
C THR A 110 -6.52 12.96 4.63
N TYR A 111 -6.28 12.96 3.32
CA TYR A 111 -7.27 13.31 2.30
C TYR A 111 -7.24 12.27 1.18
N ILE A 112 -8.41 11.82 0.73
CA ILE A 112 -8.56 11.02 -0.48
C ILE A 112 -9.05 11.96 -1.60
N ILE A 113 -8.38 11.90 -2.75
CA ILE A 113 -8.76 12.64 -3.96
C ILE A 113 -9.74 11.77 -4.75
N GLU A 114 -11.03 11.92 -4.48
CA GLU A 114 -12.11 11.04 -4.97
C GLU A 114 -12.13 10.91 -6.51
N ASP A 115 -11.93 12.01 -7.24
CA ASP A 115 -11.90 12.02 -8.70
C ASP A 115 -10.66 11.32 -9.29
N ALA A 116 -9.64 11.06 -8.47
CA ALA A 116 -8.40 10.36 -8.82
C ALA A 116 -8.28 8.95 -8.21
N THR A 117 -9.37 8.36 -7.71
CA THR A 117 -9.41 6.99 -7.17
C THR A 117 -10.50 6.14 -7.82
N ARG A 118 -10.28 4.83 -8.01
CA ARG A 118 -11.31 3.88 -8.48
C ARG A 118 -11.31 2.58 -7.71
#